data_AF-A0A7W2HH99-F1
#
_entry.id   AF-A0A7W2HH99-F1
#
_cell.length_a   1.000
_cell.length_b   1.000
_cell.length_c   1.000
_cell.angle_alpha   90.00
_cell.angle_beta   90.00
_cell.angle_gamma   90.00
#
_symmetry.space_group_name_H-M   'P 1'
#
loop_
_entity.id
_entity.type
_entity.pdbx_description
1 polymer ?
#
loop_
_entity_poly.entity_id
_entity_poly.type
_entity_poly.pdbx_seq_one_letter_code
_entity_poly.pdbx_strand_id
1 'polypeptide(L)'
;MPMFMSMKPTRTSSSRARAFAGMGTAVLLTFLPGAATAAESAEAAAPGEDDCPVVASAQGLQVMVSASDNTALQAPSGAAIPAAQACVNPAVEESSGFAGSPYPGETIVSAPALLGGQLGPKFPEYPAYAASRYPSDEKSESGQQGHSLSSHSTKNSTRAQARTRLGQEAASASTTALAHVQVDPDRRAGKASATADTQPITINGVLRLGQVLSSATAAVDADGRLVRASRLTVGRTEVAGQAVEITRNGIRAVGQAVPVPDAADPTETLAAAGVRVRYLSEQRTEHGVMSAGFEVLARQKDPHSGAVYTLHYVFGRAFAAADRVEAPPGGGMDVPLPPAAGAPPASSGDAPADPAPASEAEPPAGSDPPPEQADEAAPAPAAETPAHPAGSPADMGVAGAFLVLAFGAVATFAFGNLLRLLGVRTRWTS
;
A
#
# COMPACT_ATOMS: atom_id res chain seq x y z
N MET A 1 -21.21 -78.27 10.16
CA MET A 1 -20.13 -77.49 9.52
C MET A 1 -19.58 -78.32 8.35
N PRO A 2 -19.17 -77.75 7.19
CA PRO A 2 -19.43 -76.44 6.57
C PRO A 2 -20.07 -76.60 5.15
N MET A 3 -20.55 -75.52 4.51
CA MET A 3 -20.31 -75.26 3.07
C MET A 3 -20.96 -73.95 2.60
N PHE A 4 -20.09 -73.08 2.09
CA PHE A 4 -20.36 -71.95 1.20
C PHE A 4 -20.76 -72.45 -0.20
N MET A 5 -21.75 -71.84 -0.84
CA MET A 5 -21.90 -71.71 -2.31
C MET A 5 -23.07 -70.75 -2.59
N SER A 6 -22.86 -69.50 -3.02
CA SER A 6 -22.46 -69.02 -4.36
C SER A 6 -23.52 -69.24 -5.46
N MET A 7 -24.23 -68.17 -5.85
CA MET A 7 -24.79 -68.01 -7.19
C MET A 7 -24.97 -66.51 -7.54
N LYS A 8 -24.07 -66.00 -8.41
CA LYS A 8 -24.37 -64.99 -9.46
C LYS A 8 -24.96 -65.76 -10.68
N PRO A 9 -25.43 -65.16 -11.80
CA PRO A 9 -25.43 -63.76 -12.31
C PRO A 9 -26.86 -63.35 -12.84
N THR A 10 -27.14 -62.23 -13.53
CA THR A 10 -26.94 -62.04 -14.99
C THR A 10 -27.44 -60.66 -15.47
N ARG A 11 -26.72 -60.14 -16.47
CA ARG A 11 -26.82 -58.98 -17.37
C ARG A 11 -28.21 -58.51 -17.85
N THR A 12 -28.29 -57.25 -18.29
CA THR A 12 -28.59 -56.77 -19.69
C THR A 12 -28.79 -55.23 -19.68
N SER A 13 -27.87 -54.41 -20.17
CA SER A 13 -27.83 -53.77 -21.50
C SER A 13 -29.18 -53.27 -22.06
N SER A 14 -29.34 -51.95 -22.26
CA SER A 14 -29.37 -51.34 -23.61
C SER A 14 -29.75 -49.84 -23.61
N SER A 15 -28.89 -49.11 -24.30
CA SER A 15 -29.05 -47.83 -24.99
C SER A 15 -30.46 -47.43 -25.47
N ARG A 16 -30.79 -46.14 -25.38
CA ARG A 16 -31.32 -45.35 -26.52
C ARG A 16 -30.92 -43.87 -26.41
N ALA A 17 -30.17 -43.41 -27.41
CA ALA A 17 -30.00 -42.02 -27.77
C ALA A 17 -31.30 -41.45 -28.38
N ARG A 18 -31.59 -40.18 -28.10
CA ARG A 18 -32.29 -39.29 -29.03
C ARG A 18 -31.67 -37.89 -28.98
N ALA A 19 -31.13 -37.51 -30.13
CA ALA A 19 -30.70 -36.16 -30.50
C ALA A 19 -31.90 -35.34 -31.03
N PHE A 20 -31.57 -34.11 -31.42
CA PHE A 20 -32.36 -33.01 -32.02
C PHE A 20 -32.80 -31.95 -31.01
N ALA A 21 -32.07 -30.83 -30.89
CA ALA A 21 -31.90 -29.71 -31.84
C ALA A 21 -32.97 -28.65 -31.62
N GLY A 22 -32.54 -27.40 -31.38
CA GLY A 22 -33.45 -26.27 -31.39
C GLY A 22 -32.89 -25.05 -30.67
N MET A 23 -32.26 -24.16 -31.46
CA MET A 23 -32.38 -22.70 -31.40
C MET A 23 -32.27 -22.00 -30.03
N GLY A 24 -31.24 -21.16 -29.89
CA GLY A 24 -31.31 -20.09 -28.90
C GLY A 24 -29.99 -19.42 -28.54
N THR A 25 -29.06 -19.23 -29.47
CA THR A 25 -27.90 -18.33 -29.22
C THR A 25 -28.39 -16.89 -29.28
N ALA A 26 -29.07 -16.44 -28.23
CA ALA A 26 -29.30 -15.02 -27.99
C ALA A 26 -27.95 -14.43 -27.53
N VAL A 27 -27.20 -13.90 -28.50
CA VAL A 27 -26.10 -12.98 -28.25
C VAL A 27 -26.71 -11.72 -27.63
N LEU A 28 -26.86 -11.71 -26.30
CA LEU A 28 -27.12 -10.48 -25.56
C LEU A 28 -25.79 -9.73 -25.45
N LEU A 29 -25.45 -9.04 -26.54
CA LEU A 29 -24.48 -7.96 -26.57
C LEU A 29 -25.05 -6.82 -25.72
N THR A 30 -24.96 -6.96 -24.39
CA THR A 30 -25.08 -5.82 -23.50
C THR A 30 -23.87 -4.95 -23.76
N PHE A 31 -24.13 -3.78 -24.34
CA PHE A 31 -23.29 -2.60 -24.21
C PHE A 31 -23.01 -2.36 -22.72
N LEU A 32 -21.98 -3.01 -22.20
CA LEU A 32 -21.22 -2.48 -21.10
C LEU A 32 -20.44 -1.30 -21.68
N PRO A 33 -20.51 -0.07 -21.13
CA PRO A 33 -19.48 0.91 -21.41
C PRO A 33 -18.14 0.22 -21.14
N GLY A 34 -17.24 0.29 -22.13
CA GLY A 34 -16.05 -0.53 -22.21
C GLY A 34 -15.26 -0.53 -20.89
N ALA A 35 -15.22 -1.69 -20.25
CA ALA A 35 -14.21 -1.99 -19.24
C ALA A 35 -12.87 -2.08 -19.99
N ALA A 36 -12.21 -0.93 -20.09
CA ALA A 36 -10.86 -0.82 -20.59
C ALA A 36 -9.94 -1.74 -19.78
N THR A 37 -9.16 -2.54 -20.52
CA THR A 37 -7.90 -3.20 -20.14
C THR A 37 -7.53 -3.22 -18.66
N ALA A 38 -7.83 -4.36 -18.02
CA ALA A 38 -7.29 -4.77 -16.73
C ALA A 38 -5.77 -5.05 -16.82
N ALA A 39 -4.99 -3.98 -16.72
CA ALA A 39 -3.58 -3.97 -16.28
C ALA A 39 -3.12 -2.55 -15.86
N GLU A 40 -4.05 -1.61 -15.60
CA GLU A 40 -3.75 -0.44 -14.78
C GLU A 40 -3.41 -0.96 -13.39
N SER A 41 -2.11 -1.09 -13.14
CA SER A 41 -1.51 -1.60 -11.92
C SER A 41 -1.85 -0.70 -10.75
N ALA A 42 -3.11 -0.66 -10.28
CA ALA A 42 -3.60 0.36 -9.36
C ALA A 42 -2.82 1.64 -9.62
N GLU A 43 -2.91 2.17 -10.86
CA GLU A 43 -2.43 3.52 -11.15
C GLU A 43 -2.95 4.29 -9.97
N ALA A 44 -2.02 4.72 -9.09
CA ALA A 44 -2.36 5.21 -7.77
C ALA A 44 -3.28 6.36 -8.09
N ALA A 45 -4.60 6.10 -8.03
CA ALA A 45 -5.56 6.81 -8.87
C ALA A 45 -5.25 8.25 -8.57
N ALA A 46 -4.77 9.00 -9.58
CA ALA A 46 -4.27 10.35 -9.35
C ALA A 46 -5.33 10.97 -8.44
N PRO A 47 -4.97 11.26 -7.16
CA PRO A 47 -5.96 11.40 -6.10
C PRO A 47 -7.03 12.32 -6.63
N GLY A 48 -8.27 11.83 -6.64
CA GLY A 48 -9.36 12.38 -7.45
C GLY A 48 -9.30 13.90 -7.50
N GLU A 49 -9.36 14.41 -8.73
CA GLU A 49 -8.92 15.72 -9.23
C GLU A 49 -9.26 16.99 -8.43
N ASP A 50 -9.95 16.95 -7.27
CA ASP A 50 -10.51 18.19 -6.67
C ASP A 50 -10.25 18.42 -5.17
N ASP A 51 -9.88 17.42 -4.35
CA ASP A 51 -9.94 17.61 -2.88
C ASP A 51 -8.59 17.82 -2.16
N CYS A 52 -7.46 17.67 -2.85
CA CYS A 52 -6.14 17.79 -2.21
C CYS A 52 -5.05 18.40 -3.11
N PRO A 53 -4.84 19.73 -3.06
CA PRO A 53 -3.88 20.40 -3.94
C PRO A 53 -2.43 20.01 -3.64
N VAL A 54 -2.09 19.61 -2.41
CA VAL A 54 -0.74 19.15 -2.08
C VAL A 54 -0.80 17.80 -1.39
N VAL A 55 -0.26 16.77 -2.05
CA VAL A 55 -0.45 15.37 -1.66
C VAL A 55 0.85 14.58 -1.84
N ALA A 56 1.10 13.69 -0.88
CA ALA A 56 2.20 12.73 -0.94
C ALA A 56 1.68 11.34 -0.56
N SER A 57 2.12 10.30 -1.26
CA SER A 57 1.83 8.92 -0.91
C SER A 57 3.02 8.00 -1.16
N ALA A 58 3.21 7.01 -0.30
CA ALA A 58 4.28 6.03 -0.42
C ALA A 58 3.76 4.63 -0.13
N GLN A 59 4.22 3.67 -0.91
CA GLN A 59 3.98 2.24 -0.69
C GLN A 59 5.33 1.54 -0.62
N GLY A 60 5.59 0.81 0.48
CA GLY A 60 6.84 0.07 0.61
C GLY A 60 6.88 -1.12 -0.34
N LEU A 61 5.95 -2.05 -0.13
CA LEU A 61 5.73 -3.22 -0.96
C LEU A 61 4.23 -3.38 -1.24
N GLN A 62 3.82 -3.51 -2.50
CA GLN A 62 2.47 -3.91 -2.86
C GLN A 62 2.46 -5.38 -3.30
N VAL A 63 1.51 -6.16 -2.80
CA VAL A 63 1.37 -7.58 -3.14
C VAL A 63 0.00 -7.82 -3.76
N MET A 64 -0.02 -8.38 -4.98
CA MET A 64 -1.23 -8.88 -5.63
C MET A 64 -1.10 -10.39 -5.86
N VAL A 65 -2.20 -11.12 -5.72
CA VAL A 65 -2.24 -12.57 -5.91
C VAL A 65 -3.14 -12.89 -7.11
N SER A 66 -2.61 -13.63 -8.07
CA SER A 66 -3.38 -14.18 -9.19
C SER A 66 -3.39 -15.70 -9.12
N ALA A 67 -4.59 -16.30 -9.08
CA ALA A 67 -4.77 -17.75 -8.97
C ALA A 67 -4.77 -18.48 -10.32
N SER A 68 -4.69 -17.78 -11.45
CA SER A 68 -4.63 -18.39 -12.78
C SER A 68 -4.08 -17.44 -13.84
N ASP A 69 -3.61 -17.99 -14.97
CA ASP A 69 -3.32 -17.20 -16.17
C ASP A 69 -4.60 -16.59 -16.79
N ASN A 70 -5.79 -16.94 -16.28
CA ASN A 70 -7.05 -16.27 -16.64
C ASN A 70 -7.20 -14.97 -15.87
N THR A 71 -6.97 -13.86 -16.58
CA THR A 71 -7.15 -12.47 -16.11
C THR A 71 -8.56 -12.18 -15.56
N ALA A 72 -9.57 -12.99 -15.92
CA ALA A 72 -10.95 -12.82 -15.47
C ALA A 72 -11.19 -13.07 -13.96
N LEU A 73 -10.24 -13.69 -13.25
CA LEU A 73 -10.34 -13.98 -11.81
C LEU A 73 -9.32 -13.21 -10.96
N GLN A 74 -8.71 -12.15 -11.51
CA GLN A 74 -7.79 -11.32 -10.74
C GLN A 74 -8.56 -10.54 -9.68
N ALA A 75 -8.18 -10.69 -8.42
CA ALA A 75 -8.66 -9.80 -7.37
C ALA A 75 -8.13 -8.39 -7.70
N PRO A 76 -9.00 -7.41 -7.97
CA PRO A 76 -8.57 -6.10 -8.49
C PRO A 76 -7.76 -5.28 -7.46
N SER A 77 -7.70 -5.71 -6.20
CA SER A 77 -7.06 -4.99 -5.11
C SER A 77 -5.88 -5.78 -4.53
N GLY A 78 -4.66 -5.34 -4.80
CA GLY A 78 -3.49 -5.71 -4.01
C GLY A 78 -3.52 -5.09 -2.60
N ALA A 79 -2.70 -5.63 -1.70
CA ALA A 79 -2.48 -5.03 -0.38
C ALA A 79 -1.11 -4.35 -0.35
N ALA A 80 -1.04 -3.13 0.18
CA ALA A 80 0.21 -2.43 0.41
C ALA A 80 0.75 -2.67 1.82
N ILE A 81 2.05 -2.86 1.96
CA ILE A 81 2.75 -3.23 3.19
C ILE A 81 4.11 -2.50 3.23
N PRO A 82 4.23 -1.43 4.03
CA PRO A 82 3.17 -0.56 4.51
C PRO A 82 2.74 0.47 3.44
N ALA A 83 1.72 1.27 3.75
CA ALA A 83 1.31 2.45 3.00
C ALA A 83 1.21 3.69 3.91
N ALA A 84 1.52 4.86 3.37
CA ALA A 84 1.32 6.14 4.01
C ALA A 84 0.85 7.20 3.00
N GLN A 85 -0.02 8.11 3.44
CA GLN A 85 -0.51 9.24 2.64
C GLN A 85 -0.64 10.48 3.51
N ALA A 86 -0.32 11.64 2.94
CA ALA A 86 -0.46 12.95 3.55
C ALA A 86 -1.09 13.91 2.53
N CYS A 87 -1.99 14.77 3.02
CA CYS A 87 -2.75 15.72 2.24
C CYS A 87 -2.92 17.03 3.01
N VAL A 88 -2.77 18.17 2.34
CA VAL A 88 -3.11 19.49 2.88
C VAL A 88 -3.97 20.23 1.86
N ASN A 89 -5.14 20.70 2.29
CA ASN A 89 -6.04 21.55 1.53
C ASN A 89 -6.21 22.91 2.22
N PRO A 90 -5.43 23.92 1.81
CA PRO A 90 -5.46 25.25 2.41
C PRO A 90 -6.76 26.02 2.11
N ALA A 91 -7.54 25.63 1.09
CA ALA A 91 -8.77 26.34 0.72
C ALA A 91 -9.90 26.14 1.75
N VAL A 92 -9.94 24.96 2.38
CA VAL A 92 -10.91 24.61 3.43
C VAL A 92 -10.28 24.51 4.82
N GLU A 93 -9.00 24.91 4.95
CA GLU A 93 -8.20 24.76 6.18
C GLU A 93 -8.15 23.32 6.73
N GLU A 94 -8.25 22.32 5.86
CA GLU A 94 -8.20 20.91 6.24
C GLU A 94 -6.85 20.29 5.90
N SER A 95 -6.38 19.42 6.78
CA SER A 95 -5.19 18.61 6.53
C SER A 95 -5.47 17.21 7.04
N SER A 96 -5.10 16.18 6.28
CA SER A 96 -5.38 14.80 6.67
C SER A 96 -4.33 13.85 6.16
N GLY A 97 -4.15 12.74 6.87
CA GLY A 97 -3.21 11.70 6.45
C GLY A 97 -3.47 10.39 7.15
N PHE A 98 -2.95 9.32 6.58
CA PHE A 98 -3.05 7.99 7.17
C PHE A 98 -1.79 7.16 6.97
N ALA A 99 -1.62 6.18 7.84
CA ALA A 99 -0.59 5.16 7.74
C ALA A 99 -1.21 3.79 8.06
N GLY A 100 -0.94 2.78 7.24
CA GLY A 100 -1.53 1.46 7.38
C GLY A 100 -0.59 0.32 6.99
N SER A 101 -0.71 -0.83 7.67
CA SER A 101 0.04 -2.04 7.30
C SER A 101 -0.52 -3.32 7.92
N PRO A 102 -1.07 -4.26 7.12
CA PRO A 102 -1.32 -4.13 5.69
C PRO A 102 -2.40 -3.09 5.42
N TYR A 103 -2.36 -2.46 4.25
CA TYR A 103 -3.36 -1.53 3.79
C TYR A 103 -4.14 -2.18 2.63
N PRO A 104 -5.41 -2.57 2.87
CA PRO A 104 -6.23 -3.30 1.89
C PRO A 104 -6.92 -2.37 0.87
N GLY A 105 -6.72 -1.05 0.98
CA GLY A 105 -7.43 -0.03 0.20
C GLY A 105 -8.58 0.62 0.96
N GLU A 106 -8.91 1.85 0.58
CA GLU A 106 -9.94 2.66 1.23
C GLU A 106 -11.31 1.96 1.30
N THR A 107 -11.71 1.24 0.25
CA THR A 107 -13.03 0.58 0.23
C THR A 107 -13.22 -0.41 1.38
N ILE A 108 -12.16 -1.15 1.73
CA ILE A 108 -12.22 -2.13 2.82
C ILE A 108 -12.10 -1.43 4.17
N VAL A 109 -11.25 -0.39 4.27
CA VAL A 109 -11.05 0.37 5.52
C VAL A 109 -12.32 1.16 5.91
N SER A 110 -13.03 1.72 4.93
CA SER A 110 -14.24 2.54 5.11
C SER A 110 -15.54 1.74 5.23
N ALA A 111 -15.58 0.49 4.76
CA ALA A 111 -16.80 -0.32 4.78
C ALA A 111 -17.46 -0.44 6.17
N PRO A 112 -16.73 -0.63 7.29
CA PRO A 112 -17.33 -0.71 8.61
C PRO A 112 -18.06 0.59 9.02
N ALA A 113 -17.55 1.77 8.64
CA ALA A 113 -18.20 3.04 8.92
C ALA A 113 -19.52 3.19 8.14
N LEU A 114 -19.52 2.79 6.87
CA LEU A 114 -20.72 2.79 6.02
C LEU A 114 -21.80 1.84 6.55
N LEU A 115 -21.40 0.61 6.93
CA LEU A 115 -22.31 -0.38 7.50
C LEU A 115 -22.81 0.03 8.88
N GLY A 116 -21.95 0.62 9.72
CA GLY A 116 -22.30 1.10 11.05
C GLY A 116 -23.36 2.21 11.01
N GLY A 117 -23.26 3.13 10.04
CA GLY A 117 -24.25 4.18 9.83
C GLY A 117 -25.64 3.67 9.44
N GLN A 118 -25.71 2.52 8.75
CA GLN A 118 -26.99 1.92 8.33
C GLN A 118 -27.56 0.94 9.36
N LEU A 119 -26.71 0.19 10.07
CA LEU A 119 -27.14 -0.91 10.92
C LEU A 119 -27.25 -0.53 12.40
N GLY A 120 -26.49 0.47 12.88
CA GLY A 120 -26.48 0.92 14.27
C GLY A 120 -25.34 0.38 15.16
N PRO A 121 -24.85 -0.87 15.02
CA PRO A 121 -23.66 -1.33 15.73
C PRO A 121 -22.40 -0.60 15.29
N LYS A 122 -21.58 -0.16 16.25
CA LYS A 122 -20.19 0.26 16.00
C LYS A 122 -19.34 -0.98 15.73
N PHE A 123 -18.73 -1.05 14.56
CA PHE A 123 -17.73 -2.07 14.27
C PHE A 123 -16.39 -1.68 14.89
N PRO A 124 -15.56 -2.65 15.32
CA PRO A 124 -14.21 -2.37 15.81
C PRO A 124 -13.38 -1.66 14.73
N GLU A 125 -12.56 -0.69 15.14
CA GLU A 125 -11.61 -0.04 14.26
C GLU A 125 -10.55 -1.03 13.75
N TYR A 126 -10.05 -0.79 12.54
CA TYR A 126 -9.01 -1.63 11.96
C TYR A 126 -7.67 -1.35 12.68
N PRO A 127 -7.10 -2.32 13.44
CA PRO A 127 -5.96 -2.04 14.32
C PRO A 127 -4.66 -1.73 13.55
N ALA A 128 -4.61 -2.05 12.26
CA ALA A 128 -3.47 -1.83 11.38
C ALA A 128 -3.58 -0.51 10.59
N TYR A 129 -4.18 0.51 11.21
CA TYR A 129 -4.41 1.83 10.62
C TYR A 129 -4.28 2.94 11.67
N ALA A 130 -3.69 4.06 11.27
CA ALA A 130 -3.62 5.29 12.05
C ALA A 130 -3.92 6.46 11.11
N ALA A 131 -4.91 7.29 11.43
CA ALA A 131 -5.30 8.44 10.62
C ALA A 131 -5.45 9.69 11.46
N SER A 132 -5.06 10.83 10.89
CA SER A 132 -5.21 12.13 11.51
C SER A 132 -5.92 13.09 10.56
N ARG A 133 -6.61 14.07 11.15
CA ARG A 133 -7.28 15.16 10.46
C ARG A 133 -7.22 16.42 11.31
N TYR A 134 -6.78 17.53 10.74
CA TYR A 134 -6.89 18.84 11.38
C TYR A 134 -8.23 19.49 10.99
N PRO A 135 -8.96 20.12 11.93
CA PRO A 135 -8.64 20.29 13.36
C PRO A 135 -9.21 19.21 14.31
N SER A 136 -9.91 18.19 13.80
CA SER A 136 -10.69 17.28 14.67
C SER A 136 -9.85 16.26 15.44
N ASP A 137 -8.87 15.66 14.78
CA ASP A 137 -8.11 14.48 15.23
C ASP A 137 -6.66 14.61 14.76
N GLU A 138 -5.94 15.61 15.29
CA GLU A 138 -4.64 16.04 14.76
C GLU A 138 -3.54 14.96 14.84
N LYS A 139 -3.71 13.92 15.66
CA LYS A 139 -2.71 12.89 15.87
C LYS A 139 -3.35 11.51 16.09
N SER A 140 -2.78 10.50 15.45
CA SER A 140 -3.11 9.10 15.69
C SER A 140 -1.85 8.24 15.60
N GLU A 141 -1.75 7.25 16.49
CA GLU A 141 -0.69 6.27 16.51
C GLU A 141 -1.30 4.89 16.74
N SER A 142 -0.79 3.89 16.03
CA SER A 142 -1.11 2.49 16.28
C SER A 142 0.14 1.65 16.04
N GLY A 143 0.26 0.53 16.72
CA GLY A 143 1.41 -0.33 16.55
C GLY A 143 1.40 -1.54 17.46
N GLN A 144 2.17 -2.54 17.08
CA GLN A 144 2.49 -3.72 17.87
C GLN A 144 3.97 -4.03 17.67
N GLN A 145 4.51 -5.03 18.36
CA GLN A 145 5.90 -5.41 18.15
C GLN A 145 6.16 -5.70 16.65
N GLY A 146 7.08 -4.94 16.05
CA GLY A 146 7.41 -5.05 14.61
C GLY A 146 6.57 -4.18 13.68
N HIS A 147 5.53 -3.48 14.16
CA HIS A 147 4.70 -2.57 13.37
C HIS A 147 4.56 -1.21 14.08
N SER A 148 4.79 -0.11 13.37
CA SER A 148 4.54 1.24 13.91
C SER A 148 3.89 2.10 12.85
N LEU A 149 2.74 2.68 13.19
CA LEU A 149 1.91 3.51 12.34
C LEU A 149 1.70 4.84 13.07
N SER A 150 1.92 5.95 12.40
CA SER A 150 1.65 7.27 12.95
C SER A 150 1.18 8.23 11.86
N SER A 151 0.26 9.11 12.23
CA SER A 151 -0.22 10.18 11.38
C SER A 151 -0.40 11.44 12.24
N HIS A 152 0.11 12.56 11.77
CA HIS A 152 -0.02 13.85 12.43
C HIS A 152 -0.33 14.94 11.41
N SER A 153 -1.42 15.67 11.62
CA SER A 153 -1.90 16.75 10.78
C SER A 153 -2.05 18.02 11.59
N THR A 154 -1.45 19.10 11.12
CA THR A 154 -1.64 20.47 11.60
C THR A 154 -2.32 21.28 10.48
N LYS A 155 -2.65 22.54 10.74
CA LYS A 155 -3.26 23.44 9.74
C LYS A 155 -2.56 23.46 8.38
N ASN A 156 -1.22 23.37 8.37
CA ASN A 156 -0.37 23.62 7.19
C ASN A 156 0.58 22.46 6.88
N SER A 157 0.48 21.33 7.56
CA SER A 157 1.40 20.21 7.37
C SER A 157 0.76 18.90 7.79
N THR A 158 0.96 17.86 6.99
CA THR A 158 0.63 16.49 7.38
C THR A 158 1.80 15.58 7.19
N ARG A 159 2.08 14.73 8.18
CA ARG A 159 3.08 13.67 8.13
C ARG A 159 2.44 12.34 8.50
N ALA A 160 2.59 11.35 7.63
CA ALA A 160 2.19 9.98 7.89
C ALA A 160 3.36 9.01 7.69
N GLN A 161 3.49 8.04 8.58
CA GLN A 161 4.57 7.06 8.56
C GLN A 161 4.03 5.69 8.96
N ALA A 162 4.34 4.69 8.16
CA ALA A 162 4.07 3.30 8.50
C ALA A 162 5.34 2.47 8.30
N ARG A 163 5.63 1.59 9.25
CA ARG A 163 6.78 0.69 9.24
C ARG A 163 6.35 -0.70 9.65
N THR A 164 6.86 -1.69 8.94
CA THR A 164 6.62 -3.10 9.19
C THR A 164 7.92 -3.88 9.12
N ARG A 165 8.18 -4.72 10.12
CA ARG A 165 9.21 -5.75 10.08
C ARG A 165 8.57 -7.08 9.66
N LEU A 166 9.19 -7.74 8.71
CA LEU A 166 8.80 -9.03 8.16
C LEU A 166 9.71 -10.11 8.77
N GLY A 167 9.21 -10.77 9.81
CA GLY A 167 9.94 -11.78 10.58
C GLY A 167 10.20 -11.37 12.02
N GLN A 168 10.65 -12.32 12.85
CA GLN A 168 10.95 -12.09 14.27
C GLN A 168 12.45 -11.93 14.59
N GLU A 169 13.33 -12.24 13.65
CA GLU A 169 14.78 -12.22 13.86
C GLU A 169 15.39 -10.84 13.59
N ALA A 170 16.59 -10.57 14.11
CA ALA A 170 17.30 -9.31 13.88
C ALA A 170 17.65 -9.08 12.38
N ALA A 171 17.77 -10.17 11.61
CA ALA A 171 17.98 -10.14 10.16
C ALA A 171 16.68 -10.01 9.32
N SER A 172 15.55 -9.77 9.98
CA SER A 172 14.24 -9.66 9.34
C SER A 172 14.20 -8.52 8.34
N ALA A 173 13.59 -8.76 7.18
CA ALA A 173 13.28 -7.70 6.23
C ALA A 173 12.40 -6.65 6.93
N SER A 174 12.51 -5.39 6.53
CA SER A 174 11.62 -4.34 7.03
C SER A 174 11.30 -3.38 5.91
N THR A 175 10.16 -2.73 6.01
CA THR A 175 9.65 -1.87 4.97
C THR A 175 8.99 -0.67 5.61
N THR A 176 9.24 0.52 5.05
CA THR A 176 8.81 1.81 5.58
C THR A 176 8.18 2.63 4.46
N ALA A 177 7.05 3.25 4.73
CA ALA A 177 6.41 4.25 3.90
C ALA A 177 6.29 5.55 4.70
N LEU A 178 6.74 6.65 4.10
CA LEU A 178 6.67 7.99 4.67
C LEU A 178 6.06 8.93 3.64
N ALA A 179 5.05 9.70 4.05
CA ALA A 179 4.47 10.79 3.30
C ALA A 179 4.51 12.06 4.15
N HIS A 180 4.96 13.17 3.57
CA HIS A 180 5.01 14.46 4.23
C HIS A 180 4.64 15.57 3.25
N VAL A 181 3.68 16.39 3.66
CA VAL A 181 3.22 17.58 2.95
C VAL A 181 3.36 18.79 3.85
N GLN A 182 3.75 19.91 3.27
CA GLN A 182 3.78 21.22 3.92
C GLN A 182 3.30 22.30 2.95
N VAL A 183 2.50 23.24 3.46
CA VAL A 183 2.00 24.41 2.72
C VAL A 183 2.37 25.68 3.48
N ASP A 184 2.76 26.71 2.74
CA ASP A 184 2.96 28.07 3.23
C ASP A 184 1.95 28.97 2.50
N PRO A 185 0.78 29.25 3.11
CA PRO A 185 -0.27 30.02 2.46
C PRO A 185 0.14 31.48 2.22
N ASP A 186 1.00 32.05 3.09
CA ASP A 186 1.48 33.42 2.96
C ASP A 186 2.39 33.58 1.74
N ARG A 187 3.23 32.57 1.49
CA ARG A 187 4.09 32.51 0.30
C ARG A 187 3.44 31.84 -0.90
N ARG A 188 2.19 31.36 -0.79
CA ARG A 188 1.49 30.59 -1.83
C ARG A 188 2.36 29.43 -2.35
N ALA A 189 3.04 28.75 -1.45
CA ALA A 189 3.99 27.68 -1.76
C ALA A 189 3.54 26.36 -1.13
N GLY A 190 3.81 25.26 -1.83
CA GLY A 190 3.46 23.91 -1.41
C GLY A 190 4.60 22.94 -1.66
N LYS A 191 4.79 21.97 -0.77
CA LYS A 191 5.80 20.92 -0.91
C LYS A 191 5.23 19.59 -0.48
N ALA A 192 5.32 18.61 -1.36
CA ALA A 192 5.03 17.21 -1.12
C ALA A 192 6.31 16.37 -1.23
N SER A 193 6.47 15.42 -0.31
CA SER A 193 7.56 14.45 -0.32
C SER A 193 7.10 13.09 0.15
N ALA A 194 7.50 12.05 -0.58
CA ALA A 194 7.17 10.67 -0.28
C ALA A 194 8.42 9.79 -0.39
N THR A 195 8.55 8.82 0.51
CA THR A 195 9.65 7.86 0.56
C THR A 195 9.13 6.47 0.88
N ALA A 196 9.52 5.50 0.06
CA ALA A 196 9.35 4.08 0.29
C ALA A 196 10.72 3.41 0.44
N ASP A 197 10.96 2.74 1.56
CA ASP A 197 12.22 2.07 1.87
C ASP A 197 11.95 0.61 2.24
N THR A 198 12.31 -0.32 1.35
CA THR A 198 12.23 -1.76 1.59
C THR A 198 13.63 -2.31 1.80
N GLN A 199 13.89 -2.88 2.96
CA GLN A 199 15.12 -3.61 3.28
C GLN A 199 15.18 -4.96 2.55
N PRO A 200 16.36 -5.62 2.51
CA PRO A 200 16.57 -6.79 1.67
C PRO A 200 15.53 -7.90 1.85
N ILE A 201 15.10 -8.49 0.74
CA ILE A 201 14.11 -9.58 0.69
C ILE A 201 14.57 -10.67 -0.28
N THR A 202 14.26 -11.93 0.04
CA THR A 202 14.52 -13.07 -0.84
C THR A 202 13.21 -13.62 -1.40
N ILE A 203 13.17 -13.81 -2.72
CA ILE A 203 12.00 -14.28 -3.47
C ILE A 203 12.36 -15.61 -4.13
N ASN A 204 11.55 -16.64 -3.83
CA ASN A 204 11.73 -18.03 -4.30
C ASN A 204 13.14 -18.61 -4.05
N GLY A 205 13.87 -18.12 -3.05
CA GLY A 205 15.23 -18.58 -2.73
C GLY A 205 16.30 -18.26 -3.78
N VAL A 206 15.93 -17.62 -4.90
CA VAL A 206 16.82 -17.37 -6.05
C VAL A 206 17.11 -15.89 -6.21
N LEU A 207 16.09 -15.03 -6.12
CA LEU A 207 16.27 -13.59 -6.21
C LEU A 207 16.42 -13.00 -4.81
N ARG A 208 17.58 -12.43 -4.51
CA ARG A 208 17.78 -11.60 -3.32
C ARG A 208 17.84 -10.15 -3.75
N LEU A 209 16.81 -9.39 -3.41
CA LEU A 209 16.76 -7.96 -3.66
C LEU A 209 17.37 -7.24 -2.46
N GLY A 210 18.31 -6.33 -2.70
CA GLY A 210 18.87 -5.47 -1.67
C GLY A 210 17.86 -4.43 -1.18
N GLN A 211 18.35 -3.39 -0.50
CA GLN A 211 17.51 -2.25 -0.13
C GLN A 211 16.93 -1.58 -1.39
N VAL A 212 15.61 -1.37 -1.45
CA VAL A 212 14.96 -0.57 -2.49
C VAL A 212 14.47 0.71 -1.84
N LEU A 213 15.15 1.81 -2.13
CA LEU A 213 14.78 3.15 -1.67
C LEU A 213 14.25 3.96 -2.84
N SER A 214 12.96 4.30 -2.78
CA SER A 214 12.27 5.09 -3.78
C SER A 214 11.76 6.39 -3.14
N SER A 215 11.96 7.52 -3.80
CA SER A 215 11.50 8.83 -3.30
C SER A 215 10.99 9.72 -4.43
N ALA A 216 9.99 10.53 -4.09
CA ALA A 216 9.38 11.52 -4.97
C ALA A 216 9.21 12.84 -4.22
N THR A 217 9.50 13.96 -4.87
CA THR A 217 9.21 15.30 -4.36
C THR A 217 8.58 16.16 -5.45
N ALA A 218 7.60 16.95 -5.04
CA ALA A 218 6.99 17.99 -5.85
C ALA A 218 6.90 19.26 -5.00
N ALA A 219 7.30 20.39 -5.56
CA ALA A 219 7.22 21.68 -4.90
C ALA A 219 6.74 22.74 -5.89
N VAL A 220 5.82 23.58 -5.45
CA VAL A 220 5.30 24.72 -6.19
C VAL A 220 5.61 25.98 -5.41
N ASP A 221 6.11 27.00 -6.09
CA ASP A 221 6.38 28.32 -5.51
C ASP A 221 5.23 29.31 -5.76
N ALA A 222 5.41 30.55 -5.28
CA ALA A 222 4.43 31.63 -5.40
C ALA A 222 4.03 31.95 -6.85
N ASP A 223 4.95 31.75 -7.79
CA ASP A 223 4.75 31.99 -9.22
C ASP A 223 4.04 30.84 -9.92
N GLY A 224 3.74 29.75 -9.19
CA GLY A 224 3.17 28.53 -9.71
C GLY A 224 4.20 27.64 -10.43
N ARG A 225 5.50 27.88 -10.23
CA ARG A 225 6.53 27.05 -10.87
C ARG A 225 6.66 25.74 -10.12
N LEU A 226 6.32 24.66 -10.82
CA LEU A 226 6.44 23.29 -10.31
C LEU A 226 7.85 22.70 -10.53
N VAL A 227 8.50 22.31 -9.44
CA VAL A 227 9.75 21.53 -9.41
C VAL A 227 9.45 20.10 -8.98
N ARG A 228 9.87 19.14 -9.79
CA ARG A 228 9.66 17.70 -9.57
C ARG A 228 11.00 16.98 -9.49
N ALA A 229 11.17 16.08 -8.54
CA ALA A 229 12.30 15.18 -8.48
C ALA A 229 11.88 13.77 -8.06
N SER A 230 12.55 12.78 -8.64
CA SER A 230 12.36 11.35 -8.37
C SER A 230 13.71 10.68 -8.23
N ARG A 231 13.81 9.72 -7.32
CA ARG A 231 15.01 8.91 -7.14
C ARG A 231 14.64 7.49 -6.80
N LEU A 232 15.36 6.55 -7.41
CA LEU A 232 15.34 5.14 -7.07
C LEU A 232 16.77 4.67 -6.86
N THR A 233 17.03 4.10 -5.70
CA THR A 233 18.30 3.45 -5.34
C THR A 233 18.00 1.99 -5.04
N VAL A 234 18.83 1.11 -5.62
CA VAL A 234 18.77 -0.34 -5.37
C VAL A 234 20.09 -0.76 -4.78
N GLY A 235 20.04 -1.41 -3.64
CA GLY A 235 21.18 -2.07 -3.03
C GLY A 235 21.61 -3.28 -3.86
N ARG A 236 22.62 -3.98 -3.34
CA ARG A 236 23.14 -5.20 -3.94
C ARG A 236 22.01 -6.20 -4.20
N THR A 237 21.86 -6.60 -5.46
CA THR A 237 20.89 -7.61 -5.89
C THR A 237 21.64 -8.86 -6.31
N GLU A 238 21.10 -10.03 -6.00
CA GLU A 238 21.71 -11.31 -6.34
C GLU A 238 20.70 -12.25 -6.99
N VAL A 239 21.16 -13.03 -7.96
CA VAL A 239 20.43 -14.14 -8.57
C VAL A 239 21.24 -15.40 -8.34
N ALA A 240 20.70 -16.35 -7.57
CA ALA A 240 21.40 -17.57 -7.16
C ALA A 240 22.81 -17.29 -6.57
N GLY A 241 22.94 -16.20 -5.80
CA GLY A 241 24.22 -15.77 -5.19
C GLY A 241 25.13 -14.95 -6.11
N GLN A 242 24.84 -14.84 -7.41
CA GLN A 242 25.59 -13.99 -8.34
C GLN A 242 25.09 -12.55 -8.27
N ALA A 243 26.00 -11.59 -8.05
CA ALA A 243 25.66 -10.17 -8.03
C ALA A 243 25.18 -9.68 -9.40
N VAL A 244 24.01 -9.05 -9.42
CA VAL A 244 23.40 -8.47 -10.61
C VAL A 244 22.99 -7.01 -10.36
N GLU A 245 22.88 -6.27 -11.45
CA GLU A 245 22.31 -4.93 -11.48
C GLU A 245 21.01 -4.95 -12.26
N ILE A 246 19.95 -4.38 -11.68
CA ILE A 246 18.68 -4.19 -12.38
C ILE A 246 18.67 -2.78 -12.98
N THR A 247 18.63 -2.72 -14.30
CA THR A 247 18.61 -1.48 -15.06
C THR A 247 17.30 -1.33 -15.83
N ARG A 248 17.11 -0.19 -16.50
CA ARG A 248 15.98 0.03 -17.43
C ARG A 248 15.95 -0.99 -18.58
N ASN A 249 17.11 -1.56 -18.93
CA ASN A 249 17.26 -2.52 -20.01
C ASN A 249 17.14 -3.98 -19.53
N GLY A 250 16.80 -4.20 -18.25
CA GLY A 250 16.73 -5.52 -17.64
C GLY A 250 17.88 -5.80 -16.68
N ILE A 251 18.11 -7.07 -16.41
CA ILE A 251 19.08 -7.57 -15.43
C ILE A 251 20.41 -7.84 -16.13
N ARG A 252 21.52 -7.39 -15.54
CA ARG A 252 22.88 -7.69 -16.02
C ARG A 252 23.78 -8.13 -14.87
N ALA A 253 24.74 -9.01 -15.12
CA ALA A 253 25.75 -9.36 -14.13
C ALA A 253 26.68 -8.16 -13.85
N VAL A 254 27.04 -7.94 -12.58
CA VAL A 254 27.97 -6.86 -12.20
C VAL A 254 29.40 -7.25 -12.55
N GLY A 255 30.19 -6.31 -13.08
CA GLY A 255 31.64 -6.48 -13.28
C GLY A 255 32.06 -7.29 -14.51
N GLN A 256 31.12 -7.71 -15.34
CA GLN A 256 31.39 -8.49 -16.56
C GLN A 256 31.25 -7.58 -17.79
N ALA A 257 32.38 -7.10 -18.32
CA ALA A 257 32.43 -6.45 -19.64
C ALA A 257 32.47 -7.47 -20.79
N VAL A 258 32.77 -8.74 -20.47
CA VAL A 258 32.96 -9.84 -21.40
C VAL A 258 31.94 -10.94 -21.05
N PRO A 259 31.21 -11.52 -22.02
CA PRO A 259 30.33 -12.65 -21.76
C PRO A 259 31.14 -13.81 -21.16
N VAL A 260 30.80 -14.28 -19.95
CA VAL A 260 31.35 -15.55 -19.45
C VAL A 260 30.67 -16.66 -20.25
N PRO A 261 31.41 -17.53 -20.95
CA PRO A 261 30.82 -18.59 -21.78
C PRO A 261 29.97 -19.60 -20.99
N ASP A 262 30.20 -19.71 -19.67
CA ASP A 262 29.62 -20.75 -18.81
C ASP A 262 28.76 -20.22 -17.65
N ALA A 263 28.62 -18.90 -17.48
CA ALA A 263 27.68 -18.38 -16.48
C ALA A 263 26.27 -18.39 -17.08
N ALA A 264 25.37 -19.18 -16.49
CA ALA A 264 23.96 -19.16 -16.86
C ALA A 264 23.44 -17.72 -16.85
N ASP A 265 22.68 -17.33 -17.89
CA ASP A 265 22.05 -16.02 -17.92
C ASP A 265 21.19 -15.85 -16.65
N PRO A 266 21.40 -14.80 -15.84
CA PRO A 266 20.57 -14.54 -14.67
C PRO A 266 19.07 -14.52 -15.00
N THR A 267 18.71 -14.10 -16.21
CA THR A 267 17.33 -14.09 -16.71
C THR A 267 16.77 -15.50 -16.87
N GLU A 268 17.55 -16.42 -17.44
CA GLU A 268 17.15 -17.83 -17.56
C GLU A 268 17.04 -18.50 -16.20
N THR A 269 17.97 -18.19 -15.29
CA THR A 269 17.97 -18.69 -13.90
C THR A 269 16.71 -18.25 -13.15
N LEU A 270 16.32 -16.98 -13.28
CA LEU A 270 15.07 -16.47 -12.71
C LEU A 270 13.85 -17.10 -13.36
N ALA A 271 13.83 -17.22 -14.69
CA ALA A 271 12.72 -17.83 -15.40
C ALA A 271 12.49 -19.29 -15.00
N ALA A 272 13.56 -20.07 -14.83
CA ALA A 272 13.52 -21.44 -14.32
C ALA A 272 12.96 -21.52 -12.89
N ALA A 273 13.21 -20.49 -12.07
CA ALA A 273 12.65 -20.34 -10.72
C ALA A 273 11.23 -19.73 -10.71
N GLY A 274 10.63 -19.49 -11.89
CA GLY A 274 9.31 -18.88 -12.01
C GLY A 274 9.29 -17.39 -11.62
N VAL A 275 10.43 -16.71 -11.64
CA VAL A 275 10.57 -15.29 -11.29
C VAL A 275 10.78 -14.45 -12.55
N ARG A 276 10.09 -13.32 -12.64
CA ARG A 276 10.34 -12.27 -13.64
C ARG A 276 10.47 -10.93 -12.95
N VAL A 277 11.39 -10.10 -13.40
CA VAL A 277 11.61 -8.75 -12.85
C VAL A 277 11.44 -7.74 -13.96
N ARG A 278 10.71 -6.66 -13.68
CA ARG A 278 10.48 -5.54 -14.60
C ARG A 278 10.80 -4.22 -13.90
N TYR A 279 11.56 -3.37 -14.58
CA TYR A 279 11.78 -1.99 -14.14
C TYR A 279 10.54 -1.16 -14.45
N LEU A 280 10.06 -0.40 -13.47
CA LEU A 280 8.97 0.56 -13.63
C LEU A 280 9.58 1.96 -13.70
N SER A 281 9.43 2.63 -14.85
CA SER A 281 9.99 3.97 -15.05
C SER A 281 9.27 5.03 -14.23
N GLU A 282 9.98 6.12 -13.92
CA GLU A 282 9.35 7.31 -13.37
C GLU A 282 8.27 7.84 -14.31
N GLN A 283 7.20 8.40 -13.73
CA GLN A 283 6.13 9.02 -14.47
C GLN A 283 5.94 10.44 -13.95
N ARG A 284 5.96 11.41 -14.85
CA ARG A 284 5.72 12.82 -14.52
C ARG A 284 4.30 13.16 -14.93
N THR A 285 3.52 13.69 -14.00
CA THR A 285 2.16 14.17 -14.25
C THR A 285 2.20 15.69 -14.35
N GLU A 286 1.07 16.32 -14.69
CA GLU A 286 0.94 17.77 -14.70
C GLU A 286 1.33 18.40 -13.35
N HIS A 287 0.80 17.85 -12.25
CA HIS A 287 0.96 18.39 -10.90
C HIS A 287 2.07 17.73 -10.07
N GLY A 288 2.73 16.68 -10.58
CA GLY A 288 3.60 15.87 -9.72
C GLY A 288 4.50 14.87 -10.43
N VAL A 289 5.02 13.95 -9.63
CA VAL A 289 5.90 12.87 -10.09
C VAL A 289 5.67 11.62 -9.26
N MET A 290 5.61 10.49 -9.96
CA MET A 290 5.69 9.15 -9.40
C MET A 290 7.09 8.59 -9.66
N SER A 291 7.74 8.16 -8.59
CA SER A 291 9.08 7.60 -8.67
C SER A 291 9.11 6.26 -9.40
N ALA A 292 10.30 5.92 -9.91
CA ALA A 292 10.56 4.59 -10.45
C ALA A 292 10.47 3.50 -9.36
N GLY A 293 10.29 2.25 -9.79
CA GLY A 293 10.23 1.08 -8.90
C GLY A 293 10.51 -0.23 -9.64
N PHE A 294 10.20 -1.35 -9.00
CA PHE A 294 10.30 -2.68 -9.60
C PHE A 294 9.01 -3.44 -9.46
N GLU A 295 8.69 -4.24 -10.46
CA GLU A 295 7.72 -5.31 -10.36
C GLU A 295 8.44 -6.65 -10.40
N VAL A 296 8.11 -7.54 -9.48
CA VAL A 296 8.56 -8.92 -9.47
C VAL A 296 7.34 -9.83 -9.54
N LEU A 297 7.27 -10.64 -10.59
CA LEU A 297 6.29 -11.71 -10.72
C LEU A 297 6.94 -13.00 -10.25
N ALA A 298 6.36 -13.67 -9.26
CA ALA A 298 6.85 -14.95 -8.74
C ALA A 298 5.74 -16.00 -8.81
N ARG A 299 5.97 -17.05 -9.60
CA ARG A 299 5.13 -18.25 -9.56
C ARG A 299 5.48 -19.07 -8.33
N GLN A 300 4.46 -19.46 -7.57
CA GLN A 300 4.59 -20.30 -6.41
C GLN A 300 3.61 -21.46 -6.50
N LYS A 301 4.06 -22.62 -6.04
CA LYS A 301 3.23 -23.82 -5.94
C LYS A 301 2.94 -24.06 -4.47
N ASP A 302 1.66 -24.04 -4.12
CA ASP A 302 1.22 -24.38 -2.77
C ASP A 302 1.59 -25.86 -2.48
N PRO A 303 2.36 -26.14 -1.41
CA PRO A 303 2.85 -27.48 -1.14
C PRO A 303 1.74 -28.46 -0.72
N HIS A 304 0.60 -27.98 -0.22
CA HIS A 304 -0.49 -28.83 0.29
C HIS A 304 -1.50 -29.19 -0.80
N SER A 305 -1.94 -28.20 -1.59
CA SER A 305 -2.96 -28.34 -2.63
C SER A 305 -2.36 -28.59 -4.02
N GLY A 306 -1.08 -28.28 -4.22
CA GLY A 306 -0.43 -28.30 -5.52
C GLY A 306 -0.89 -27.17 -6.45
N ALA A 307 -1.77 -26.27 -5.99
CA ALA A 307 -2.24 -25.12 -6.76
C ALA A 307 -1.07 -24.18 -7.08
N VAL A 308 -1.07 -23.61 -8.28
CA VAL A 308 -0.05 -22.64 -8.71
C VAL A 308 -0.68 -21.26 -8.72
N TYR A 309 -0.03 -20.31 -8.05
CA TYR A 309 -0.42 -18.91 -8.05
C TYR A 309 0.76 -18.02 -8.47
N THR A 310 0.45 -16.85 -8.99
CA THR A 310 1.45 -15.82 -9.32
C THR A 310 1.30 -14.67 -8.34
N LEU A 311 2.36 -14.38 -7.62
CA LEU A 311 2.48 -13.21 -6.76
C LEU A 311 3.10 -12.07 -7.57
N HIS A 312 2.45 -10.91 -7.56
CA HIS A 312 2.97 -9.69 -8.13
C HIS A 312 3.41 -8.79 -6.99
N TYR A 313 4.72 -8.61 -6.86
CA TYR A 313 5.32 -7.69 -5.89
C TYR A 313 5.69 -6.40 -6.61
N VAL A 314 5.21 -5.25 -6.13
CA VAL A 314 5.69 -3.95 -6.58
C VAL A 314 6.48 -3.32 -5.45
N PHE A 315 7.76 -3.09 -5.70
CA PHE A 315 8.70 -2.51 -4.73
C PHE A 315 8.93 -1.03 -5.02
N GLY A 316 8.92 -0.24 -3.96
CA GLY A 316 8.95 1.21 -4.07
C GLY A 316 7.62 1.73 -4.63
N ARG A 317 7.69 2.88 -5.32
CA ARG A 317 6.57 3.76 -5.70
C ARG A 317 6.23 4.73 -4.58
N ALA A 318 6.76 5.92 -4.76
CA ALA A 318 6.44 7.13 -4.04
C ALA A 318 5.83 8.11 -5.03
N PHE A 319 4.81 8.83 -4.60
CA PHE A 319 4.13 9.85 -5.38
C PHE A 319 4.10 11.15 -4.59
N ALA A 320 4.37 12.25 -5.28
CA ALA A 320 4.26 13.59 -4.74
C ALA A 320 3.65 14.49 -5.82
N ALA A 321 2.63 15.25 -5.45
CA ALA A 321 2.04 16.29 -6.27
C ALA A 321 1.81 17.56 -5.45
N ALA A 322 1.99 18.69 -6.10
CA ALA A 322 1.78 20.00 -5.53
C ALA A 322 1.20 20.90 -6.63
N ASP A 323 -0.07 21.26 -6.45
CA ASP A 323 -0.77 22.24 -7.26
C ASP A 323 -0.73 23.62 -6.60
N ARG A 324 -1.11 24.64 -7.35
CA ARG A 324 -1.07 26.04 -6.91
C ARG A 324 -1.81 26.20 -5.58
N VAL A 325 -1.10 26.74 -4.60
CA VAL A 325 -1.68 27.12 -3.33
C VAL A 325 -2.33 28.49 -3.51
N GLU A 326 -3.65 28.51 -3.59
CA GLU A 326 -4.41 29.76 -3.56
C GLU A 326 -4.43 30.32 -2.13
N ALA A 327 -4.32 31.64 -2.02
CA ALA A 327 -4.57 32.27 -0.73
C ALA A 327 -6.06 32.06 -0.39
N PRO A 328 -6.39 31.74 0.87
CA PRO A 328 -7.80 31.69 1.27
C PRO A 328 -8.46 33.00 0.85
N PRO A 329 -9.70 32.96 0.31
CA PRO A 329 -10.40 34.16 -0.11
C PRO A 329 -10.40 35.10 1.10
N GLY A 330 -9.59 36.17 1.02
CA GLY A 330 -9.42 37.08 2.13
C GLY A 330 -10.80 37.52 2.57
N GLY A 331 -11.08 37.45 3.88
CA GLY A 331 -12.38 37.71 4.50
C GLY A 331 -12.91 39.15 4.34
N GLY A 332 -12.62 39.82 3.22
CA GLY A 332 -13.22 41.06 2.76
C GLY A 332 -14.50 40.85 1.94
N MET A 333 -15.15 39.69 2.04
CA MET A 333 -16.60 39.69 1.91
C MET A 333 -17.12 40.44 3.14
N ASP A 334 -17.39 41.73 2.99
CA ASP A 334 -18.39 42.45 3.79
C ASP A 334 -19.70 41.67 3.66
N VAL A 335 -19.82 40.56 4.40
CA VAL A 335 -21.09 39.91 4.62
C VAL A 335 -21.89 40.97 5.39
N PRO A 336 -22.97 41.54 4.81
CA PRO A 336 -23.78 42.51 5.53
C PRO A 336 -24.18 41.84 6.83
N LEU A 337 -23.79 42.41 7.97
CA LEU A 337 -24.17 41.87 9.27
C LEU A 337 -25.70 41.68 9.22
N PRO A 338 -26.23 40.47 9.49
CA PRO A 338 -27.65 40.33 9.71
C PRO A 338 -28.06 41.32 10.81
N PRO A 339 -29.18 42.05 10.64
CA PRO A 339 -29.61 43.04 11.63
C PRO A 339 -29.66 42.38 13.00
N ALA A 340 -28.98 43.00 13.98
CA ALA A 340 -28.81 42.49 15.32
C ALA A 340 -30.16 42.03 15.89
N ALA A 341 -30.33 40.71 16.08
CA ALA A 341 -31.42 40.17 16.87
C ALA A 341 -31.24 40.64 18.32
N GLY A 342 -32.30 41.20 18.90
CA GLY A 342 -32.28 41.84 20.22
C GLY A 342 -31.66 40.99 21.31
N ALA A 343 -30.91 41.65 22.20
CA ALA A 343 -30.24 41.06 23.33
C ALA A 343 -31.21 40.26 24.23
N PRO A 344 -30.90 38.99 24.60
CA PRO A 344 -31.59 38.30 25.67
C PRO A 344 -31.25 38.91 27.04
N PRO A 345 -32.16 38.82 28.04
CA PRO A 345 -31.96 39.41 29.36
C PRO A 345 -30.81 38.75 30.13
N ALA A 346 -30.04 39.60 30.82
CA ALA A 346 -28.89 39.21 31.63
C ALA A 346 -29.30 38.28 32.79
N SER A 347 -28.68 37.09 32.83
CA SER A 347 -28.71 36.20 34.00
C SER A 347 -27.46 36.46 34.84
N SER A 348 -27.64 37.03 36.02
CA SER A 348 -26.62 37.21 37.04
C SER A 348 -26.44 35.90 37.82
N GLY A 349 -25.38 35.16 37.51
CA GLY A 349 -24.92 33.99 38.27
C GLY A 349 -23.44 34.12 38.59
N ASP A 350 -23.13 34.29 39.88
CA ASP A 350 -21.79 34.26 40.45
C ASP A 350 -21.11 32.91 40.15
N ALA A 351 -19.94 32.96 39.51
CA ALA A 351 -19.04 31.82 39.34
C ALA A 351 -17.79 32.03 40.21
N PRO A 352 -17.32 31.01 40.95
CA PRO A 352 -16.12 31.12 41.78
C PRO A 352 -14.85 31.18 40.93
N ALA A 353 -13.89 31.98 41.40
CA ALA A 353 -12.60 32.23 40.77
C ALA A 353 -11.71 30.96 40.75
N ASP A 354 -11.19 30.64 39.57
CA ASP A 354 -10.20 29.58 39.34
C ASP A 354 -8.77 30.15 39.58
N PRO A 355 -7.84 29.41 40.21
CA PRO A 355 -6.51 29.90 40.53
C PRO A 355 -5.57 29.88 39.31
N ALA A 356 -4.71 30.89 39.26
CA ALA A 356 -3.71 31.12 38.21
C ALA A 356 -2.69 29.97 38.08
N PRO A 357 -2.27 29.60 36.84
CA PRO A 357 -1.18 28.66 36.65
C PRO A 357 0.17 29.30 37.01
N ALA A 358 0.97 28.55 37.77
CA ALA A 358 2.32 28.90 38.17
C ALA A 358 3.28 28.90 36.97
N SER A 359 4.14 29.92 36.90
CA SER A 359 5.24 30.01 35.94
C SER A 359 6.21 28.84 36.10
N GLU A 360 6.38 28.08 35.01
CA GLU A 360 7.40 27.05 34.88
C GLU A 360 8.74 27.72 34.55
N ALA A 361 9.74 27.48 35.41
CA ALA A 361 11.05 28.10 35.34
C ALA A 361 11.94 27.47 34.26
N GLU A 362 12.56 28.32 33.47
CA GLU A 362 13.56 28.05 32.44
C GLU A 362 14.85 27.46 33.06
N PRO A 363 15.35 26.29 32.60
CA PRO A 363 16.61 25.75 33.09
C PRO A 363 17.82 26.50 32.47
N PRO A 364 18.90 26.74 33.24
CA PRO A 364 20.04 27.52 32.77
C PRO A 364 20.87 26.76 31.72
N ALA A 365 21.36 27.52 30.74
CA ALA A 365 22.33 27.12 29.74
C ALA A 365 23.68 26.75 30.41
N GLY A 366 23.94 25.45 30.55
CA GLY A 366 25.26 24.90 30.89
C GLY A 366 26.11 24.81 29.63
N SER A 367 27.22 25.55 29.61
CA SER A 367 28.25 25.51 28.57
C SER A 367 29.33 24.52 28.99
N ASP A 368 29.30 23.29 28.49
CA ASP A 368 30.42 22.35 28.63
C ASP A 368 31.30 22.36 27.37
N PRO A 369 32.64 22.40 27.52
CA PRO A 369 33.57 22.33 26.39
C PRO A 369 33.64 20.90 25.81
N PRO A 370 33.97 20.77 24.51
CA PRO A 370 34.03 19.48 23.83
C PRO A 370 35.17 18.60 24.37
N PRO A 371 34.93 17.29 24.62
CA PRO A 371 35.98 16.36 24.98
C PRO A 371 36.90 16.08 23.77
N GLU A 372 38.19 16.13 24.08
CA GLU A 372 39.33 15.78 23.26
C GLU A 372 39.20 14.35 22.72
N GLN A 373 39.11 14.20 21.39
CA GLN A 373 39.08 12.90 20.71
C GLN A 373 40.45 12.23 20.81
N ALA A 374 40.53 11.18 21.61
CA ALA A 374 41.65 10.25 21.58
C ALA A 374 41.58 9.39 20.30
N ASP A 375 42.71 9.24 19.63
CA ASP A 375 42.93 8.35 18.48
C ASP A 375 42.49 6.91 18.81
N GLU A 376 41.37 6.49 18.23
CA GLU A 376 40.87 5.12 18.32
C GLU A 376 41.53 4.26 17.23
N ALA A 377 42.27 3.24 17.69
CA ALA A 377 43.04 2.33 16.88
C ALA A 377 42.19 1.55 15.86
N ALA A 378 42.77 1.30 14.69
CA ALA A 378 42.17 0.57 13.59
C ALA A 378 41.64 -0.82 14.01
N PRO A 379 40.39 -1.19 13.65
CA PRO A 379 39.84 -2.50 13.97
C PRO A 379 40.47 -3.59 13.10
N ALA A 380 40.78 -4.72 13.74
CA ALA A 380 41.21 -5.96 13.09
C ALA A 380 40.09 -6.54 12.19
N PRO A 381 40.44 -7.28 11.12
CA PRO A 381 39.47 -7.85 10.19
C PRO A 381 38.57 -8.88 10.89
N ALA A 382 37.26 -8.63 10.86
CA ALA A 382 36.25 -9.53 11.41
C ALA A 382 36.14 -10.81 10.56
N ALA A 383 36.09 -11.96 11.24
CA ALA A 383 35.87 -13.26 10.64
C ALA A 383 34.50 -13.34 9.95
N GLU A 384 34.46 -13.93 8.75
CA GLU A 384 33.25 -14.16 7.97
C GLU A 384 32.31 -15.14 8.71
N THR A 385 31.18 -14.63 9.20
CA THR A 385 30.11 -15.47 9.75
C THR A 385 29.41 -16.23 8.61
N PRO A 386 29.23 -17.56 8.72
CA PRO A 386 28.54 -18.35 7.70
C PRO A 386 27.09 -17.87 7.50
N ALA A 387 26.70 -17.68 6.24
CA ALA A 387 25.35 -17.29 5.86
C ALA A 387 24.35 -18.38 6.28
N HIS A 388 23.45 -18.06 7.21
CA HIS A 388 22.30 -18.91 7.50
C HIS A 388 21.22 -18.70 6.42
N PRO A 389 20.60 -19.80 5.94
CA PRO A 389 19.51 -19.71 4.97
C PRO A 389 18.34 -18.95 5.58
N ALA A 390 17.91 -17.89 4.89
CA ALA A 390 16.74 -17.11 5.26
C ALA A 390 15.51 -18.01 5.38
N GLY A 391 14.74 -17.83 6.47
CA GLY A 391 13.55 -18.61 6.79
C GLY A 391 12.57 -18.73 5.62
N SER A 392 11.89 -19.88 5.57
CA SER A 392 10.87 -20.18 4.57
C SER A 392 9.74 -19.14 4.58
N PRO A 393 9.29 -18.63 3.42
CA PRO A 393 8.14 -17.71 3.33
C PRO A 393 6.80 -18.34 3.76
N ALA A 394 6.79 -19.62 4.16
CA ALA A 394 5.61 -20.29 4.70
C ALA A 394 5.28 -19.91 6.16
N ASP A 395 6.20 -19.29 6.91
CA ASP A 395 5.90 -18.66 8.21
C ASP A 395 5.29 -17.26 8.03
N MET A 396 4.28 -17.19 7.17
CA MET A 396 3.37 -16.07 7.13
C MET A 396 2.55 -16.11 8.42
N GLY A 397 3.07 -15.50 9.49
CA GLY A 397 2.41 -15.36 10.79
C GLY A 397 1.04 -14.67 10.69
N VAL A 398 0.51 -14.18 11.82
CA VAL A 398 -0.84 -13.60 11.94
C VAL A 398 -1.22 -12.65 10.78
N ALA A 399 -0.27 -11.90 10.21
CA ALA A 399 -0.48 -11.06 9.02
C ALA A 399 -0.91 -11.83 7.76
N GLY A 400 -0.32 -13.00 7.46
CA GLY A 400 -0.74 -13.84 6.35
C GLY A 400 -2.09 -14.49 6.60
N ALA A 401 -2.36 -14.93 7.83
CA ALA A 401 -3.70 -15.37 8.21
C ALA A 401 -4.75 -14.26 8.06
N PHE A 402 -4.39 -13.01 8.40
CA PHE A 402 -5.27 -11.86 8.25
C PHE A 402 -5.52 -11.51 6.78
N LEU A 403 -4.49 -11.59 5.93
CA LEU A 403 -4.66 -11.41 4.49
C LEU A 403 -5.53 -12.52 3.90
N VAL A 404 -5.29 -13.78 4.26
CA VAL A 404 -6.14 -14.90 3.83
C VAL A 404 -7.58 -14.72 4.29
N LEU A 405 -7.81 -14.28 5.52
CA LEU A 405 -9.15 -13.98 6.04
C LEU A 405 -9.80 -12.77 5.35
N ALA A 406 -9.06 -11.68 5.14
CA ALA A 406 -9.56 -10.48 4.48
C ALA A 406 -9.92 -10.77 3.02
N PHE A 407 -9.05 -11.44 2.27
CA PHE A 407 -9.33 -11.86 0.91
C PHE A 407 -10.45 -12.90 0.87
N GLY A 408 -10.51 -13.84 1.83
CA GLY A 408 -11.61 -14.79 1.96
C GLY A 408 -12.96 -14.11 2.21
N ALA A 409 -12.99 -13.08 3.04
CA ALA A 409 -14.20 -12.30 3.34
C ALA A 409 -14.67 -11.49 2.12
N VAL A 410 -13.74 -10.85 1.39
CA VAL A 410 -14.06 -10.12 0.16
C VAL A 410 -14.60 -11.07 -0.90
N ALA A 411 -13.96 -12.24 -1.10
CA ALA A 411 -14.40 -13.23 -2.06
C ALA A 411 -15.80 -13.77 -1.73
N THR A 412 -16.09 -14.06 -0.46
CA THR A 412 -17.42 -14.51 -0.03
C THR A 412 -18.48 -13.43 -0.19
N PHE A 413 -18.16 -12.16 0.08
CA PHE A 413 -19.10 -11.04 -0.13
C PHE A 413 -19.40 -10.80 -1.62
N ALA A 414 -18.38 -10.82 -2.47
CA ALA A 414 -18.54 -10.69 -3.92
C ALA A 414 -19.37 -11.85 -4.49
N PHE A 415 -19.09 -13.08 -4.05
CA PHE A 415 -19.84 -14.26 -4.45
C PHE A 415 -21.30 -14.20 -3.98
N GLY A 416 -21.55 -13.73 -2.75
CA GLY A 416 -22.90 -13.53 -2.23
C GLY A 416 -23.71 -12.50 -3.02
N ASN A 417 -23.10 -11.38 -3.41
CA ASN A 417 -23.74 -10.38 -4.27
C ASN A 417 -24.02 -10.91 -5.68
N LEU A 418 -23.10 -11.68 -6.26
CA LEU A 418 -23.29 -12.33 -7.54
C LEU A 418 -24.47 -13.32 -7.49
N LEU A 419 -24.53 -14.16 -6.47
CA LEU A 419 -25.65 -15.08 -6.26
C LEU A 419 -26.99 -14.34 -6.08
N ARG A 420 -26.99 -13.20 -5.39
CA ARG A 420 -28.19 -12.37 -5.24
C ARG A 420 -28.64 -11.79 -6.58
N LEU A 421 -27.72 -11.27 -7.39
CA LEU A 421 -28.02 -10.75 -8.73
C LEU A 421 -28.53 -11.84 -9.68
N LEU A 422 -27.94 -13.04 -9.63
CA LEU A 422 -28.38 -14.18 -10.43
C LEU A 422 -29.72 -14.75 -9.94
N GLY A 423 -29.95 -14.77 -8.62
CA GLY A 423 -31.18 -15.28 -8.01
C GLY A 423 -32.42 -14.42 -8.25
N VAL A 424 -32.25 -13.12 -8.50
CA VAL A 424 -33.37 -12.21 -8.84
C VAL A 424 -33.88 -12.48 -10.28
N ARG A 425 -33.04 -12.99 -11.18
CA ARG A 425 -33.41 -13.23 -12.58
C ARG A 425 -34.09 -14.58 -12.85
N THR A 426 -34.10 -15.50 -11.90
CA THR A 426 -34.66 -16.86 -12.09
C THR A 426 -36.07 -17.04 -11.54
N ARG A 427 -36.73 -15.99 -11.06
CA ARG A 427 -38.16 -16.02 -10.74
C ARG A 427 -38.95 -15.31 -11.83
N TRP A 428 -40.07 -15.94 -12.22
CA TRP A 428 -41.14 -15.46 -13.11
C TRP A 428 -41.03 -15.80 -14.61
N THR A 429 -41.00 -17.09 -14.92
CA THR A 429 -41.82 -17.65 -16.03
C THR A 429 -42.31 -19.04 -15.61
N SER A 430 -43.44 -19.08 -14.91
CA SER A 430 -44.26 -20.28 -14.73
C SER A 430 -45.69 -19.96 -15.09
#